data_AF-A0A0L0G3V7-F1
#
_entry.id   AF-A0A0L0G3V7-F1
#
_cell.length_a   1.000
_cell.length_b   1.000
_cell.length_c   1.000
_cell.angle_alpha   90.00
_cell.angle_beta   90.00
_cell.angle_gamma   90.00
#
_symmetry.space_group_name_H-M   'P 1'
#
loop_
_entity.id
_entity.type
_entity.pdbx_description
1 polymer ?
#
loop_
_entity_poly.entity_id
_entity_poly.type
_entity_poly.pdbx_seq_one_letter_code
_entity_poly.pdbx_strand_id
1 'polypeptide(L)'
;MVKGLTKRTTALVMRDIFMNMVIKIFKKVPYTSLVEDLAGQIRHISHNTMRIPPLSFCKSVQVKDAKHYKIRPLSENPVLLTKRLRDLDLPESTTEECEAYKRTCLPGHILASVKMMERGQQIRAGDRIAVLVVRGAPKQRQQDRIVDLDYFQESRKNPELPQFSIDTDYYINSIVNPLADIFSTVYKVDKAMVKEVSIKRGTCPTLHKTPEDKANAVVGKDGRTRVLTQSTLQF
;
A
#
# COMPACT_ATOMS: atom_id res chain seq x y z
N MET A 1 14.30 11.97 -10.35
CA MET A 1 12.97 12.32 -9.82
C MET A 1 12.16 11.03 -9.65
N VAL A 2 11.73 10.68 -8.43
CA VAL A 2 11.00 9.42 -8.17
C VAL A 2 9.57 9.54 -8.71
N LYS A 3 9.32 8.95 -9.88
CA LYS A 3 8.02 8.98 -10.57
C LYS A 3 7.06 7.97 -9.91
N GLY A 4 6.30 8.37 -8.90
CA GLY A 4 5.32 7.44 -8.32
C GLY A 4 4.53 7.99 -7.13
N LEU A 5 5.23 8.29 -6.02
CA LEU A 5 4.56 8.68 -4.78
C LEU A 5 4.08 10.12 -4.76
N THR A 6 4.71 11.01 -5.52
CA THR A 6 4.31 12.44 -5.60
C THR A 6 2.98 12.64 -6.33
N LYS A 7 2.38 11.58 -6.90
CA LYS A 7 1.09 11.66 -7.57
C LYS A 7 -0.01 12.07 -6.57
N ARG A 8 -0.92 12.94 -7.01
CA ARG A 8 -2.13 13.34 -6.25
C ARG A 8 -3.05 12.15 -5.89
N THR A 9 -2.81 11.00 -6.50
CA THR A 9 -3.56 9.76 -6.29
C THR A 9 -3.04 8.90 -5.15
N THR A 10 -1.94 9.32 -4.51
CA THR A 10 -1.36 8.67 -3.34
C THR A 10 -1.96 9.28 -2.09
N ALA A 11 -2.26 8.46 -1.07
CA ALA A 11 -2.72 8.97 0.22
C ALA A 11 -1.72 9.97 0.81
N LEU A 12 -2.22 11.00 1.49
CA LEU A 12 -1.39 12.08 2.02
C LEU A 12 -0.30 11.55 2.96
N VAL A 13 -0.68 10.67 3.89
CA VAL A 13 0.27 10.12 4.87
C VAL A 13 1.43 9.36 4.22
N MET A 14 1.17 8.63 3.13
CA MET A 14 2.22 7.92 2.41
C MET A 14 3.20 8.88 1.74
N ARG A 15 2.70 10.02 1.22
CA ARG A 15 3.54 11.06 0.63
C ARG A 15 4.40 11.72 1.69
N ASP A 16 3.82 12.05 2.83
CA ASP A 16 4.53 12.73 3.91
C ASP A 16 5.65 11.85 4.48
N ILE A 17 5.35 10.58 4.77
CA ILE A 17 6.36 9.61 5.21
C ILE A 17 7.48 9.48 4.18
N PHE A 18 7.12 9.26 2.91
CA PHE A 18 8.11 9.12 1.84
C PHE A 18 8.99 10.36 1.70
N MET A 19 8.40 11.55 1.65
CA MET A 19 9.13 12.82 1.51
C MET A 19 10.04 13.08 2.71
N ASN A 20 9.56 12.82 3.93
CA ASN A 20 10.36 12.96 5.14
C ASN A 20 11.59 12.03 5.12
N MET A 21 11.42 10.78 4.68
CA MET A 21 12.55 9.85 4.53
C MET A 21 13.54 10.34 3.49
N VAL A 22 13.06 10.77 2.32
CA VAL A 22 13.92 11.31 1.26
C VAL A 22 14.73 12.52 1.75
N ILE A 23 14.10 13.46 2.48
CA ILE A 23 14.78 14.62 3.06
C ILE A 23 15.86 14.18 4.05
N LYS A 24 15.57 13.22 4.94
CA LYS A 24 16.57 12.70 5.89
C LYS A 24 17.75 12.01 5.20
N ILE A 25 17.50 11.31 4.09
CA ILE A 25 18.56 10.71 3.26
C ILE A 25 19.46 11.80 2.64
N PHE A 26 18.88 12.88 2.09
CA PHE A 26 19.66 14.00 1.56
C PHE A 26 20.47 14.73 2.64
N LYS A 27 19.96 14.76 3.87
CA LYS A 27 20.68 15.26 5.05
C LYS A 27 21.71 14.27 5.62
N LYS A 28 21.95 13.15 4.94
CA LYS A 28 22.91 12.10 5.32
C LYS A 28 22.66 11.54 6.73
N VAL A 29 21.40 11.42 7.14
CA VAL A 29 21.04 10.74 8.39
C VAL A 29 21.53 9.28 8.32
N PRO A 30 22.09 8.72 9.42
CA PRO A 30 22.53 7.33 9.45
C PRO A 30 21.42 6.35 9.07
N TYR A 31 21.78 5.29 8.36
CA TYR A 31 20.83 4.27 7.89
C TYR A 31 20.02 3.65 9.05
N THR A 32 20.67 3.40 10.19
CA THR A 32 20.02 2.83 11.38
C THR A 32 18.89 3.71 11.88
N SER A 33 19.13 5.01 12.05
CA SER A 33 18.11 5.98 12.46
C SER A 33 16.96 6.08 11.46
N LEU A 34 17.25 6.02 10.15
CA LEU A 34 16.22 6.02 9.10
C LEU A 34 15.31 4.78 9.18
N VAL A 35 15.88 3.60 9.43
CA VAL A 35 15.12 2.36 9.57
C VAL A 35 14.25 2.39 10.82
N GLU A 36 14.77 2.88 11.94
CA GLU A 36 14.01 3.05 13.19
C GLU A 36 12.86 4.03 13.02
N ASP A 37 13.12 5.18 12.39
CA ASP A 37 12.10 6.17 12.05
C ASP A 37 11.00 5.57 11.17
N LEU A 38 11.39 4.85 10.10
CA LEU A 38 10.45 4.21 9.19
C LEU A 38 9.62 3.12 9.91
N ALA A 39 10.26 2.32 10.75
CA ALA A 39 9.59 1.31 11.56
C ALA A 39 8.56 1.95 12.51
N GLY A 40 8.89 3.10 13.12
CA GLY A 40 7.95 3.90 13.91
C GLY A 40 6.72 4.31 13.10
N GLN A 41 6.93 4.87 11.90
CA GLN A 41 5.83 5.26 11.01
C GLN A 41 4.96 4.06 10.57
N ILE A 42 5.59 2.92 10.22
CA ILE A 42 4.89 1.67 9.88
C ILE A 42 4.06 1.16 11.07
N ARG A 43 4.58 1.30 12.30
CA ARG A 43 3.87 0.92 13.52
C ARG A 43 2.60 1.75 13.69
N HIS A 44 2.64 3.05 13.44
CA HIS A 44 1.46 3.92 13.48
C HIS A 44 0.38 3.49 12.46
N ILE A 45 0.79 3.16 11.24
CA ILE A 45 -0.12 2.65 10.20
C ILE A 45 -0.71 1.31 10.62
N SER A 46 0.13 0.37 11.07
CA SER A 46 -0.26 -1.01 11.43
C SER A 46 -1.26 -1.07 12.58
N HIS A 47 -1.11 -0.20 13.58
CA HIS A 47 -2.02 -0.14 14.73
C HIS A 47 -3.27 0.71 14.46
N ASN A 48 -3.42 1.23 13.23
CA ASN A 48 -4.54 2.09 12.85
C ASN A 48 -4.76 3.26 13.85
N THR A 49 -3.66 3.79 14.41
CA THR A 49 -3.69 4.93 15.35
C THR A 49 -3.75 6.28 14.63
N MET A 50 -3.65 6.26 13.31
CA MET A 50 -3.72 7.46 12.49
C MET A 50 -5.16 7.89 12.24
N ARG A 51 -5.36 9.20 12.09
CA ARG A 51 -6.65 9.74 11.63
C ARG A 51 -6.96 9.20 10.22
N ILE A 52 -8.25 8.97 9.94
CA ILE A 52 -8.72 8.41 8.66
C ILE A 52 -8.47 9.34 7.46
N PRO A 53 -8.72 10.68 7.54
CA PRO A 53 -8.59 11.54 6.35
C PRO A 53 -7.22 11.47 5.66
N PRO A 54 -6.08 11.44 6.39
CA PRO A 54 -4.75 11.22 5.79
C PRO A 54 -4.55 9.93 4.99
N LEU A 55 -5.35 8.88 5.25
CA LEU A 55 -5.30 7.59 4.54
C LEU A 55 -6.14 7.58 3.26
N SER A 56 -7.08 8.51 3.13
CA SER A 56 -7.85 8.64 1.90
C SER A 56 -7.00 9.18 0.75
N PHE A 57 -7.39 8.82 -0.48
CA PHE A 57 -6.84 9.43 -1.69
C PHE A 57 -7.97 9.84 -2.63
N CYS A 58 -7.78 10.98 -3.29
CA CYS A 58 -8.81 11.55 -4.15
C CYS A 58 -8.59 11.13 -5.60
N LYS A 59 -9.58 10.43 -6.16
CA LYS A 59 -9.62 10.06 -7.59
C LYS A 59 -10.71 10.88 -8.27
N SER A 60 -10.38 11.44 -9.44
CA SER A 60 -11.38 12.08 -10.28
C SER A 60 -12.24 11.01 -10.92
N VAL A 61 -13.56 11.17 -10.82
CA VAL A 61 -14.52 10.37 -11.57
C VAL A 61 -14.58 10.98 -12.97
N GLN A 62 -13.85 10.38 -13.90
CA GLN A 62 -14.05 10.71 -15.30
C GLN A 62 -15.31 9.97 -15.75
N VAL A 63 -16.50 10.51 -15.48
CA VAL A 63 -17.70 10.01 -16.14
C VAL A 63 -17.65 10.50 -17.58
N LYS A 64 -16.85 9.82 -18.39
CA LYS A 64 -17.35 9.44 -19.70
C LYS A 64 -18.27 8.25 -19.41
N ASP A 65 -19.41 8.11 -20.11
CA ASP A 65 -20.30 6.93 -20.01
C ASP A 65 -19.50 5.66 -19.75
N ALA A 66 -20.03 4.70 -18.98
CA ALA A 66 -19.36 3.41 -18.73
C ALA A 66 -18.81 2.76 -20.04
N LYS A 67 -19.45 3.08 -21.17
CA LYS A 67 -19.07 2.77 -22.56
C LYS A 67 -17.67 3.27 -22.99
N HIS A 68 -17.11 4.28 -22.35
CA HIS A 68 -15.82 4.88 -22.69
C HIS A 68 -14.65 4.32 -21.90
N TYR A 69 -14.91 3.50 -20.88
CA TYR A 69 -13.85 2.71 -20.28
C TYR A 69 -13.47 1.60 -21.26
N LYS A 70 -12.16 1.48 -21.54
CA LYS A 70 -11.64 0.38 -22.36
C LYS A 70 -11.81 -0.94 -21.57
N ILE A 71 -13.00 -1.53 -21.69
CA ILE A 71 -13.27 -2.88 -21.20
C ILE A 71 -12.55 -3.83 -22.16
N ARG A 72 -11.75 -4.74 -21.61
CA ARG A 72 -11.10 -5.75 -22.42
C ARG A 72 -12.19 -6.70 -22.96
N PRO A 73 -12.26 -6.94 -24.28
CA PRO A 73 -13.20 -7.92 -24.82
C PRO A 73 -12.89 -9.31 -24.26
N LEU A 74 -13.91 -10.13 -24.16
CA LEU A 74 -13.77 -11.55 -23.86
C LEU A 74 -13.03 -12.22 -25.02
N SER A 75 -12.30 -13.28 -24.68
CA SER A 75 -11.55 -14.05 -25.69
C SER A 75 -12.50 -14.97 -26.45
N GLU A 76 -12.33 -15.08 -27.77
CA GLU A 76 -13.03 -16.08 -28.59
C GLU A 76 -12.60 -17.52 -28.25
N ASN A 77 -11.35 -17.71 -27.76
CA ASN A 77 -10.88 -19.01 -27.30
C ASN A 77 -11.63 -19.44 -26.01
N PRO A 78 -12.32 -20.60 -26.01
CA PRO A 78 -13.16 -21.04 -24.90
C PRO A 78 -12.39 -21.27 -23.60
N VAL A 79 -11.13 -21.73 -23.67
CA VAL A 79 -10.31 -21.97 -22.47
C VAL A 79 -9.96 -20.65 -21.78
N LEU A 80 -9.58 -19.64 -22.56
CA LEU A 80 -9.27 -18.31 -22.04
C LEU A 80 -10.52 -17.58 -21.56
N LEU A 81 -11.65 -17.78 -22.24
CA LEU A 81 -12.98 -17.28 -21.85
C LEU A 81 -13.38 -17.82 -20.47
N THR A 82 -13.45 -19.14 -20.33
CA THR A 82 -13.85 -19.80 -19.07
C THR A 82 -12.91 -19.41 -17.93
N LYS A 83 -11.60 -19.37 -18.17
CA LYS A 83 -10.63 -18.89 -17.17
C LYS A 83 -10.94 -17.46 -16.74
N ARG A 84 -11.18 -16.55 -17.70
CA ARG A 84 -11.46 -15.15 -17.43
C ARG A 84 -12.76 -14.97 -16.65
N LEU A 85 -13.83 -15.65 -17.03
CA LEU A 85 -15.12 -15.56 -16.32
C LEU A 85 -15.00 -16.11 -14.90
N ARG A 86 -14.27 -17.21 -14.70
CA ARG A 86 -13.94 -17.75 -13.37
C ARG A 86 -13.13 -16.77 -12.52
N ASP A 87 -12.11 -16.12 -13.09
CA ASP A 87 -11.31 -15.11 -12.39
C ASP A 87 -12.13 -13.87 -11.99
N LEU A 88 -13.23 -13.61 -12.70
CA LEU A 88 -14.16 -12.51 -12.42
C LEU A 88 -15.33 -12.93 -11.51
N ASP A 89 -15.42 -14.22 -11.15
CA ASP A 89 -16.54 -14.83 -10.43
C ASP A 89 -17.89 -14.64 -11.15
N LEU A 90 -17.89 -14.90 -12.47
CA LEU A 90 -19.06 -14.75 -13.34
C LEU A 90 -19.46 -16.11 -13.96
N PRO A 91 -20.77 -16.35 -14.19
CA PRO A 91 -21.25 -17.54 -14.88
C PRO A 91 -20.62 -17.70 -16.27
N GLU A 92 -20.40 -18.94 -16.71
CA GLU A 92 -19.83 -19.22 -18.04
C GLU A 92 -20.71 -18.75 -19.21
N SER A 93 -22.01 -18.56 -18.97
CA SER A 93 -22.97 -17.98 -19.93
C SER A 93 -22.87 -16.45 -20.07
N THR A 94 -21.97 -15.80 -19.33
CA THR A 94 -21.86 -14.34 -19.33
C THR A 94 -21.26 -13.82 -20.63
N THR A 95 -21.97 -12.90 -21.29
CA THR A 95 -21.51 -12.20 -22.49
C THR A 95 -20.83 -10.88 -22.15
N GLU A 96 -20.12 -10.29 -23.11
CA GLU A 96 -19.52 -8.95 -22.95
C GLU A 96 -20.55 -7.85 -22.69
N GLU A 97 -21.74 -8.02 -23.26
CA GLU A 97 -22.83 -7.06 -23.14
C GLU A 97 -23.47 -7.09 -21.75
N CYS A 98 -23.30 -8.19 -21.02
CA CYS A 98 -23.81 -8.37 -19.68
C CYS A 98 -23.34 -7.25 -18.74
N GLU A 99 -24.29 -6.61 -18.05
CA GLU A 99 -23.97 -5.54 -17.11
C GLU A 99 -23.03 -6.00 -15.98
N ALA A 100 -23.15 -7.25 -15.54
CA ALA A 100 -22.28 -7.83 -14.53
C ALA A 100 -20.81 -7.88 -15.00
N TYR A 101 -20.57 -8.23 -16.26
CA TYR A 101 -19.22 -8.20 -16.85
C TYR A 101 -18.66 -6.78 -16.91
N LYS A 102 -19.47 -5.83 -17.38
CA LYS A 102 -19.07 -4.42 -17.48
C LYS A 102 -18.71 -3.85 -16.11
N ARG A 103 -19.55 -4.09 -15.09
CA ARG A 103 -19.33 -3.64 -13.70
C ARG A 103 -18.04 -4.19 -13.11
N THR A 104 -17.77 -5.49 -13.29
CA THR A 104 -16.55 -6.14 -12.76
C THR A 104 -15.27 -5.69 -13.47
N CYS A 105 -15.38 -5.09 -14.65
CA CYS A 105 -14.23 -4.55 -15.38
C CYS A 105 -13.95 -3.07 -15.09
N LEU A 106 -14.79 -2.39 -14.30
CA LEU A 106 -14.59 -0.98 -13.99
C LEU A 106 -13.38 -0.75 -13.06
N PRO A 107 -12.62 0.34 -13.25
CA PRO A 107 -11.61 0.73 -12.27
C PRO A 107 -12.24 0.95 -10.89
N GLY A 108 -11.54 0.58 -9.82
CA GLY A 108 -12.17 0.56 -8.49
C GLY A 108 -12.72 1.89 -7.96
N HIS A 109 -12.17 3.04 -8.38
CA HIS A 109 -12.76 4.35 -8.05
C HIS A 109 -14.07 4.61 -8.80
N ILE A 110 -14.21 4.09 -10.03
CA ILE A 110 -15.46 4.18 -10.79
C ILE A 110 -16.48 3.22 -10.18
N LEU A 111 -16.06 2.01 -9.82
CA LEU A 111 -16.91 1.09 -9.08
C LEU A 111 -17.40 1.69 -7.75
N ALA A 112 -16.54 2.39 -7.01
CA ALA A 112 -16.93 3.12 -5.81
C ALA A 112 -17.97 4.22 -6.12
N SER A 113 -17.79 5.00 -7.19
CA SER A 113 -18.77 6.01 -7.60
C SER A 113 -20.13 5.41 -7.99
N VAL A 114 -20.15 4.25 -8.63
CA VAL A 114 -21.40 3.53 -8.94
C VAL A 114 -22.11 3.12 -7.66
N LYS A 115 -21.38 2.56 -6.68
CA LYS A 115 -21.93 2.22 -5.37
C LYS A 115 -22.44 3.45 -4.60
N MET A 116 -21.80 4.61 -4.75
CA MET A 116 -22.27 5.88 -4.18
C MET A 116 -23.62 6.29 -4.79
N MET A 117 -23.75 6.20 -6.12
CA MET A 117 -25.01 6.50 -6.83
C MET A 117 -26.13 5.53 -6.45
N GLU A 118 -25.83 4.24 -6.30
CA GLU A 118 -26.80 3.23 -5.83
C GLU A 118 -27.34 3.53 -4.42
N ARG A 119 -26.56 4.23 -3.58
CA ARG A 119 -26.99 4.73 -2.27
C ARG A 119 -27.68 6.10 -2.31
N GLY A 120 -27.99 6.61 -3.51
CA GLY A 120 -28.69 7.89 -3.70
C GLY A 120 -27.79 9.12 -3.69
N GLN A 121 -26.46 8.98 -3.69
CA GLN A 121 -25.56 10.13 -3.80
C GLN A 121 -25.45 10.61 -5.26
N GLN A 122 -25.54 11.91 -5.48
CA GLN A 122 -25.32 12.49 -6.80
C GLN A 122 -23.83 12.64 -7.06
N ILE A 123 -23.31 11.95 -8.09
CA ILE A 123 -21.92 12.05 -8.54
C ILE A 123 -21.91 12.52 -9.99
N ARG A 124 -21.17 13.58 -10.28
CA ARG A 124 -21.05 14.19 -11.61
C ARG A 124 -19.71 13.86 -12.26
N ALA A 125 -19.69 13.97 -13.59
CA ALA A 125 -18.46 13.91 -14.36
C ALA A 125 -17.48 15.00 -13.90
N GLY A 126 -16.26 14.62 -13.55
CA GLY A 126 -15.21 15.53 -13.08
C GLY A 126 -15.10 15.62 -11.56
N ASP A 127 -16.10 15.14 -10.81
CA ASP A 127 -16.08 15.13 -9.36
C ASP A 127 -14.88 14.35 -8.83
N ARG A 128 -14.39 14.75 -7.65
CA ARG A 128 -13.31 14.04 -6.96
C ARG A 128 -13.87 13.33 -5.77
N ILE A 129 -13.86 12.01 -5.82
CA ILE A 129 -14.27 11.18 -4.69
C ILE A 129 -13.06 10.84 -3.82
N ALA A 130 -13.23 10.96 -2.51
CA ALA A 130 -12.27 10.46 -1.53
C ALA A 130 -12.55 8.99 -1.28
N VAL A 131 -11.55 8.15 -1.51
CA VAL A 131 -11.66 6.70 -1.34
C VAL A 131 -10.51 6.15 -0.50
N LEU A 132 -10.71 4.96 0.06
CA LEU A 132 -9.74 4.22 0.84
C LEU A 132 -9.78 2.73 0.47
N VAL A 133 -8.69 2.03 0.72
CA VAL A 133 -8.61 0.56 0.56
C VAL A 133 -8.91 -0.11 1.89
N VAL A 134 -9.94 -0.95 1.92
CA VAL A 134 -10.32 -1.78 3.07
C VAL A 134 -9.76 -3.19 2.95
N ARG A 135 -9.63 -3.90 4.07
CA ARG A 135 -9.30 -5.31 4.10
C ARG A 135 -10.46 -6.09 3.50
N GLY A 136 -10.13 -6.99 2.59
CA GLY A 136 -11.08 -7.84 1.90
C GLY A 136 -10.90 -9.31 2.24
N ALA A 137 -11.79 -10.14 1.70
CA ALA A 137 -11.66 -11.59 1.76
C ALA A 137 -10.37 -12.06 1.04
N PRO A 138 -9.82 -13.25 1.39
CA PRO A 138 -8.73 -13.84 0.63
C PRO A 138 -9.09 -13.90 -0.87
N LYS A 139 -8.13 -13.53 -1.74
CA LYS A 139 -8.30 -13.46 -3.20
C LYS A 139 -9.28 -12.38 -3.71
N GLN A 140 -9.88 -11.57 -2.85
CA GLN A 140 -10.72 -10.46 -3.30
C GLN A 140 -9.88 -9.45 -4.09
N ARG A 141 -10.39 -9.01 -5.24
CA ARG A 141 -9.68 -8.07 -6.10
C ARG A 141 -9.54 -6.72 -5.41
N GLN A 142 -8.43 -6.05 -5.64
CA GLN A 142 -8.16 -4.74 -5.03
C GLN A 142 -9.23 -3.68 -5.35
N GLN A 143 -9.79 -3.70 -6.56
CA GLN A 143 -10.83 -2.74 -6.95
C GLN A 143 -12.13 -2.89 -6.14
N ASP A 144 -12.46 -4.11 -5.71
CA ASP A 144 -13.65 -4.39 -4.91
C ASP A 144 -13.45 -3.97 -3.44
N ARG A 145 -12.19 -3.81 -3.03
CA ARG A 145 -11.75 -3.33 -1.71
C ARG A 145 -11.68 -1.81 -1.62
N ILE A 146 -12.02 -1.07 -2.68
CA ILE A 146 -12.07 0.39 -2.64
C ILE A 146 -13.45 0.83 -2.17
N VAL A 147 -13.46 1.64 -1.11
CA VAL A 147 -14.68 2.17 -0.48
C VAL A 147 -14.56 3.69 -0.39
N ASP A 148 -15.66 4.41 -0.56
CA ASP A 148 -15.70 5.86 -0.35
C ASP A 148 -15.60 6.22 1.13
N LEU A 149 -15.00 7.38 1.39
CA LEU A 149 -14.70 7.82 2.76
C LEU A 149 -15.97 7.99 3.60
N ASP A 150 -17.03 8.55 3.02
CA ASP A 150 -18.26 8.86 3.75
C ASP A 150 -18.97 7.58 4.19
N TYR A 151 -19.13 6.61 3.29
CA TYR A 151 -19.72 5.32 3.63
C TYR A 151 -18.89 4.54 4.66
N PHE A 152 -17.56 4.61 4.58
CA PHE A 152 -16.68 4.01 5.58
C PHE A 152 -16.82 4.67 6.97
N GLN A 153 -17.03 5.98 7.02
CA GLN A 153 -17.26 6.68 8.28
C GLN A 153 -18.65 6.33 8.85
N GLU A 154 -19.65 6.23 7.99
CA GLU A 154 -21.01 5.86 8.38
C GLU A 154 -21.06 4.43 8.91
N SER A 155 -20.36 3.49 8.26
CA SER A 155 -20.31 2.11 8.73
C SER A 155 -19.69 1.96 10.12
N ARG A 156 -18.78 2.87 10.52
CA ARG A 156 -18.23 2.88 11.88
C ARG A 156 -19.20 3.38 12.93
N LYS A 157 -20.19 4.19 12.54
CA LYS A 157 -21.21 4.75 13.44
C LYS A 157 -22.42 3.84 13.54
N ASN A 158 -22.78 3.18 12.44
CA ASN A 158 -23.95 2.32 12.36
C ASN A 158 -23.55 0.82 12.32
N PRO A 159 -23.84 0.06 13.40
CA PRO A 159 -23.55 -1.39 13.45
C PRO A 159 -24.31 -2.24 12.43
N GLU A 160 -25.44 -1.76 11.90
CA GLU A 160 -26.23 -2.47 10.89
C GLU A 160 -25.55 -2.48 9.53
N LEU A 161 -24.58 -1.58 9.30
CA LEU A 161 -23.80 -1.53 8.08
C LEU A 161 -22.59 -2.48 8.14
N PRO A 162 -22.09 -2.94 6.98
CA PRO A 162 -20.88 -3.77 6.92
C PRO A 162 -19.69 -3.10 7.59
N GLN A 163 -19.08 -3.78 8.56
CA GLN A 163 -17.92 -3.26 9.29
C GLN A 163 -16.64 -3.42 8.46
N PHE A 164 -16.01 -2.29 8.13
CA PHE A 164 -14.77 -2.27 7.37
C PHE A 164 -13.54 -2.08 8.27
N SER A 165 -12.48 -2.85 7.99
CA SER A 165 -11.14 -2.58 8.52
C SER A 165 -10.24 -2.06 7.40
N ILE A 166 -9.30 -1.17 7.72
CA ILE A 166 -8.38 -0.61 6.71
C ILE A 166 -7.35 -1.68 6.33
N ASP A 167 -7.04 -1.79 5.03
CA ASP A 167 -5.94 -2.65 4.56
C ASP A 167 -4.60 -1.96 4.82
N THR A 168 -4.08 -2.08 6.04
CA THR A 168 -2.78 -1.50 6.43
C THR A 168 -1.64 -1.97 5.55
N ASP A 169 -1.67 -3.23 5.11
CA ASP A 169 -0.61 -3.85 4.32
C ASP A 169 -0.52 -3.19 2.94
N TYR A 170 -1.65 -2.78 2.36
CA TYR A 170 -1.66 -2.00 1.12
C TYR A 170 -0.86 -0.69 1.25
N TYR A 171 -1.10 0.09 2.32
CA TYR A 171 -0.42 1.37 2.51
C TYR A 171 1.06 1.20 2.85
N ILE A 172 1.40 0.23 3.70
CA ILE A 172 2.79 -0.07 4.06
C ILE A 172 3.59 -0.46 2.82
N ASN A 173 3.07 -1.40 2.01
CA ASN A 173 3.75 -1.86 0.80
C ASN A 173 3.90 -0.75 -0.25
N SER A 174 2.95 0.18 -0.29
CA SER A 174 3.00 1.35 -1.19
C SER A 174 4.13 2.32 -0.82
N ILE A 175 4.53 2.40 0.46
CA ILE A 175 5.66 3.21 0.92
C ILE A 175 6.98 2.44 0.83
N VAL A 176 7.00 1.17 1.24
CA VAL A 176 8.26 0.42 1.43
C VAL A 176 8.92 0.07 0.11
N ASN A 177 8.16 -0.31 -0.92
CA ASN A 177 8.73 -0.64 -2.23
C ASN A 177 9.62 0.48 -2.82
N PRO A 178 9.13 1.73 -2.94
CA PRO A 178 9.94 2.82 -3.45
C PRO A 178 11.06 3.26 -2.49
N LEU A 179 10.89 3.14 -1.17
CA LEU A 179 12.00 3.41 -0.23
C LEU A 179 13.11 2.36 -0.33
N ALA A 180 12.76 1.08 -0.55
CA ALA A 180 13.74 0.02 -0.77
C ALA A 180 14.61 0.29 -2.01
N ASP A 181 14.02 0.81 -3.08
CA ASP A 181 14.78 1.22 -4.28
C ASP A 181 15.78 2.34 -3.95
N ILE A 182 15.38 3.33 -3.14
CA ILE A 182 16.25 4.43 -2.75
C ILE A 182 17.35 3.96 -1.81
N PHE A 183 17.01 3.18 -0.78
CA PHE A 183 17.99 2.65 0.17
C PHE A 183 19.01 1.75 -0.51
N SER A 184 18.58 0.89 -1.45
CA SER A 184 19.52 0.07 -2.22
C SER A 184 20.46 0.90 -3.10
N THR A 185 19.99 2.04 -3.61
CA THR A 185 20.80 2.92 -4.45
C THR A 185 21.83 3.69 -3.63
N VAL A 186 21.39 4.29 -2.51
CA VAL A 186 22.19 5.23 -1.70
C VAL A 186 23.09 4.50 -0.72
N TYR A 187 22.57 3.50 -0.01
CA TYR A 187 23.28 2.79 1.07
C TYR A 187 23.80 1.41 0.62
N LYS A 188 23.59 1.01 -0.64
CA LYS A 188 24.00 -0.30 -1.19
C LYS A 188 23.46 -1.50 -0.40
N VAL A 189 22.31 -1.33 0.26
CA VAL A 189 21.63 -2.37 1.02
C VAL A 189 20.76 -3.21 0.08
N ASP A 190 20.64 -4.51 0.35
CA ASP A 190 19.71 -5.37 -0.37
C ASP A 190 18.26 -4.90 -0.14
N LYS A 191 17.48 -4.78 -1.22
CA LYS A 191 16.05 -4.45 -1.18
C LYS A 191 15.27 -5.42 -0.29
N ALA A 192 15.71 -6.68 -0.20
CA ALA A 192 15.09 -7.69 0.66
C ALA A 192 15.14 -7.30 2.15
N MET A 193 16.27 -6.75 2.61
CA MET A 193 16.43 -6.34 4.02
C MET A 193 15.49 -5.19 4.38
N VAL A 194 15.27 -4.25 3.46
CA VAL A 194 14.34 -3.14 3.68
C VAL A 194 12.88 -3.65 3.74
N LYS A 195 12.53 -4.61 2.89
CA LYS A 195 11.19 -5.23 2.91
C LYS A 195 10.97 -6.05 4.18
N GLU A 196 12.02 -6.62 4.76
CA GLU A 196 11.91 -7.35 6.03
C GLU A 196 11.42 -6.45 7.17
N VAL A 197 11.76 -5.16 7.16
CA VAL A 197 11.26 -4.15 8.10
C VAL A 197 9.73 -4.01 8.05
N SER A 198 9.10 -4.18 6.87
CA SER A 198 7.63 -4.21 6.77
C SER A 198 6.99 -5.52 7.21
N ILE A 199 7.68 -6.64 7.05
CA ILE A 199 7.15 -7.98 7.34
C ILE A 199 7.17 -8.25 8.84
N LYS A 200 8.26 -7.86 9.50
CA LYS A 200 8.37 -7.86 10.97
C LYS A 200 7.53 -6.70 11.50
N ARG A 201 6.22 -6.91 11.67
CA ARG A 201 5.22 -5.94 12.18
C ARG A 201 5.63 -5.29 13.52
N GLY A 202 6.58 -4.38 13.49
CA GLY A 202 7.03 -3.59 14.64
C GLY A 202 8.16 -4.18 15.50
N THR A 203 8.68 -5.38 15.21
CA THR A 203 9.93 -5.85 15.84
C THR A 203 11.11 -5.35 15.02
N CYS A 204 11.96 -4.51 15.63
CA CYS A 204 13.17 -4.01 14.98
C CYS A 204 13.97 -5.23 14.49
N PRO A 205 14.30 -5.33 13.19
CA PRO A 205 15.23 -6.37 12.77
C PRO A 205 16.52 -6.13 13.52
N THR A 206 17.00 -7.12 14.28
CA THR A 206 18.38 -7.13 14.74
C THR A 206 19.25 -6.98 13.50
N LEU A 207 19.84 -5.80 13.35
CA LEU A 207 20.72 -5.48 12.23
C LEU A 207 21.86 -6.50 12.25
N HIS A 208 21.81 -7.47 11.33
CA HIS A 208 22.99 -8.25 11.04
C HIS A 208 24.04 -7.27 10.52
N LYS A 209 25.14 -7.16 11.28
CA LYS A 209 26.31 -6.32 11.00
C LYS A 209 26.58 -6.27 9.49
N THR A 210 26.69 -5.06 8.95
CA THR A 210 27.02 -4.86 7.55
C THR A 210 28.38 -5.51 7.22
N PRO A 211 28.68 -5.84 5.95
CA PRO A 211 30.01 -6.31 5.57
C PRO A 211 31.12 -5.34 5.98
N GLU A 212 30.83 -4.04 6.05
CA GLU A 212 31.75 -3.00 6.53
C GLU A 212 31.99 -3.08 8.05
N ASP A 213 30.96 -3.44 8.84
CA ASP A 213 31.10 -3.71 10.28
C ASP A 213 31.90 -4.99 10.57
N LYS A 214 32.03 -5.90 9.59
CA LYS A 214 32.91 -7.08 9.68
C LYS A 214 34.36 -6.74 9.31
N ALA A 215 34.59 -5.71 8.51
CA ALA A 215 35.93 -5.28 8.11
C ALA A 215 36.72 -4.59 9.23
N ASN A 216 36.03 -4.05 10.25
CA ASN A 216 36.64 -3.46 11.44
C ASN A 216 36.72 -4.41 12.65
N ALA A 217 36.39 -5.69 12.47
CA ALA A 217 36.65 -6.70 13.49
C ALA A 217 38.14 -7.05 13.48
N VAL A 218 38.93 -6.34 14.29
CA VAL A 218 40.33 -6.68 14.56
C VAL A 218 40.36 -8.09 15.12
N VAL A 219 40.86 -9.04 14.31
CA VAL A 219 41.18 -10.39 14.76
C VAL A 219 42.35 -10.25 15.72
N GLY A 220 42.06 -10.29 17.03
CA GLY A 220 43.10 -10.51 18.03
C GLY A 220 43.85 -11.79 17.68
N LYS A 221 45.18 -11.80 17.85
CA LYS A 221 46.10 -12.90 17.50
C LYS A 221 45.75 -14.25 18.16
N ASP A 222 44.78 -14.25 19.05
CA ASP A 222 44.43 -15.35 19.95
C ASP A 222 43.28 -16.23 19.38
N GLY A 223 42.77 -15.93 18.18
CA GLY A 223 41.75 -16.75 17.50
C GLY A 223 40.37 -16.77 18.18
N ARG A 224 40.10 -15.87 19.15
CA ARG A 224 38.81 -15.78 19.85
C ARG A 224 38.06 -14.50 19.49
N THR A 225 36.87 -14.67 18.93
CA THR A 225 35.91 -13.60 18.66
C THR A 225 35.35 -13.08 20.00
N ARG A 226 35.86 -11.96 20.50
CA ARG A 226 35.24 -11.26 21.64
C ARG A 226 34.11 -10.35 21.14
N VAL A 227 32.88 -10.60 21.59
CA VAL A 227 31.77 -9.66 21.46
C VAL A 227 31.95 -8.62 22.55
N LEU A 228 32.31 -7.38 22.17
CA LEU A 228 32.29 -6.24 23.08
C LEU A 228 30.82 -5.91 23.40
N THR A 229 30.34 -6.39 24.54
CA THR A 229 29.14 -5.84 25.18
C THR A 229 29.51 -4.49 25.78
N GLN A 230 28.91 -3.41 25.28
CA GLN A 230 28.94 -2.12 25.96
C GLN A 230 28.17 -2.25 27.28
N SER A 231 28.91 -2.44 28.36
CA SER A 231 28.43 -2.23 29.72
C SER A 231 29.29 -1.16 30.36
N THR A 232 28.61 -0.21 31.02
CA THR A 232 29.12 0.82 31.95
C THR A 232 29.53 2.16 31.32
N LEU A 233 28.53 3.02 31.10
CA LEU A 233 28.66 4.45 31.39
C LEU A 233 28.08 4.66 32.80
N GLN A 234 28.97 4.84 33.78
CA GLN A 234 28.65 5.56 35.00
C GLN A 234 29.17 6.99 34.82
N PHE A 235 28.44 7.94 35.42
CA PHE A 235 28.61 9.39 35.38
C PHE A 235 30.06 9.85 35.63
#